data_AF-A0A4Q5T5E5-F1
#
_entry.id   AF-A0A4Q5T5E5-F1
#
_cell.length_a   1.000
_cell.length_b   1.000
_cell.length_c   1.000
_cell.angle_alpha   90.00
_cell.angle_beta   90.00
_cell.angle_gamma   90.00
#
_symmetry.space_group_name_H-M   'P 1'
#
loop_
_entity.id
_entity.type
_entity.pdbx_description
1 polymer ?
#
loop_
_entity_poly.entity_id
_entity_poly.type
_entity_poly.pdbx_seq_one_letter_code
_entity_poly.pdbx_strand_id
1 'polypeptide(L)' 'MKQYQFETNINCSGCVAKVTPELNANTGIKEWNVDTANPAKILTINTETLGQDELKAIVEKAGFKAEALA' A
#
# COMPACT_ATOMS: atom_id res chain seq x y z
N MET A 1 5.86 11.28 11.51
CA MET A 1 5.00 10.54 10.57
C MET A 1 5.24 11.02 9.15
N LYS A 2 5.51 10.09 8.23
CA LYS A 2 5.68 10.31 6.79
C LYS A 2 4.55 9.60 6.05
N GLN A 3 4.17 10.17 4.92
CA GLN A 3 3.17 9.61 4.02
C GLN A 3 3.85 9.19 2.73
N TYR A 4 3.49 8.02 2.22
CA TYR A 4 3.94 7.48 0.94
C TYR A 4 2.73 7.11 0.09
N GLN A 5 2.84 7.34 -1.21
CA GLN A 5 1.79 7.01 -2.16
C GLN A 5 2.36 6.14 -3.28
N PHE A 6 1.57 5.15 -3.68
CA PHE A 6 1.91 4.21 -4.73
C PHE A 6 0.75 4.10 -5.72
N GLU A 7 1.05 4.13 -7.02
CA GLU A 7 0.17 3.59 -8.04
C GLU A 7 0.18 2.06 -7.92
N THR A 8 -1.00 1.43 -7.97
CA THR A 8 -1.13 -0.02 -7.78
C THR A 8 -2.06 -0.67 -8.80
N ASN A 9 -2.15 -2.00 -8.75
CA ASN A 9 -3.20 -2.75 -9.46
C ASN A 9 -4.29 -3.28 -8.53
N ILE A 10 -4.43 -2.73 -7.31
CA ILE A 10 -5.45 -3.13 -6.34
C ILE A 10 -6.77 -2.45 -6.72
N ASN A 11 -7.64 -3.16 -7.46
CA ASN A 11 -8.79 -2.53 -8.14
C ASN A 11 -10.16 -3.09 -7.76
N CYS A 12 -10.24 -3.93 -6.73
CA CYS A 12 -11.45 -4.64 -6.37
C CYS A 12 -11.53 -4.89 -4.85
N SER A 13 -12.72 -5.05 -4.29
CA SER A 13 -12.89 -5.30 -2.84
C SER A 13 -12.17 -6.56 -2.37
N GLY A 14 -12.14 -7.61 -3.19
CA GLY A 14 -11.38 -8.84 -2.89
C GLY A 14 -9.86 -8.62 -2.94
N CYS A 15 -9.39 -7.69 -3.76
CA CYS A 15 -7.99 -7.30 -3.88
C CYS A 15 -7.55 -6.56 -2.61
N VAL A 16 -8.39 -5.64 -2.13
CA VAL A 16 -8.19 -4.95 -0.85
C VAL A 16 -8.16 -5.97 0.29
N ALA A 17 -9.13 -6.87 0.37
CA ALA A 17 -9.17 -7.92 1.39
C ALA A 17 -7.91 -8.81 1.41
N LYS A 18 -7.30 -9.05 0.23
CA LYS A 18 -6.07 -9.83 0.11
C LYS A 18 -4.82 -9.07 0.57
N VAL A 19 -4.72 -7.76 0.34
CA VAL A 19 -3.55 -6.95 0.77
C VAL A 19 -3.61 -6.59 2.26
N THR A 20 -4.83 -6.45 2.81
CA THR A 20 -5.08 -6.10 4.22
C THR A 20 -4.23 -6.86 5.24
N PRO A 21 -4.18 -8.22 5.24
CA PRO A 21 -3.40 -8.95 6.23
C PRO A 21 -1.90 -8.64 6.16
N GLU A 22 -1.33 -8.44 4.98
CA GLU A 22 0.10 -8.14 4.83
C GLU A 22 0.44 -6.73 5.34
N LEU A 23 -0.42 -5.73 5.06
CA LEU A 23 -0.24 -4.36 5.56
C LEU A 23 -0.48 -4.28 7.07
N ASN A 24 -1.53 -4.95 7.59
CA ASN A 24 -1.86 -4.93 9.01
C ASN A 24 -0.89 -5.75 9.88
N ALA A 25 -0.21 -6.75 9.31
CA ALA A 25 0.81 -7.51 10.02
C ALA A 25 2.08 -6.68 10.29
N ASN A 26 2.29 -5.58 9.55
CA ASN A 26 3.46 -4.73 9.74
C ASN A 26 3.23 -3.67 10.83
N THR A 27 3.90 -3.82 11.96
CA THR A 27 3.79 -2.90 13.12
C THR A 27 4.34 -1.49 12.85
N GLY A 28 5.13 -1.31 11.78
CA GLY A 28 5.64 -0.02 11.33
C GLY A 28 4.63 0.80 10.53
N ILE A 29 3.59 0.16 9.98
CA ILE A 29 2.49 0.85 9.29
C ILE A 29 1.49 1.33 10.34
N LYS A 30 1.19 2.63 10.31
CA LYS A 30 0.21 3.24 11.23
C LYS A 30 -1.17 3.30 10.62
N GLU A 31 -1.25 3.63 9.34
CA GLU A 31 -2.50 3.75 8.61
C GLU A 31 -2.23 3.49 7.12
N TRP A 32 -3.22 2.95 6.43
CA TRP A 32 -3.18 2.82 4.98
C TRP A 32 -4.59 2.88 4.39
N ASN A 33 -4.69 3.30 3.13
CA ASN A 33 -5.94 3.33 2.37
C ASN A 33 -5.67 3.08 0.89
N VAL A 34 -6.54 2.31 0.23
CA VAL A 34 -6.54 2.14 -1.23
C VAL A 34 -7.72 2.90 -1.82
N ASP A 35 -7.43 3.90 -2.65
CA ASP A 35 -8.43 4.57 -3.47
C ASP A 35 -8.65 3.79 -4.76
N THR A 36 -9.57 2.83 -4.72
CA THR A 36 -9.95 2.04 -5.90
C THR A 36 -10.80 2.83 -6.89
N ALA A 37 -11.31 4.01 -6.55
CA ALA A 37 -12.07 4.85 -7.47
C ALA A 37 -11.14 5.64 -8.39
N ASN A 38 -9.95 6.00 -7.91
CA ASN A 38 -8.90 6.60 -8.73
C ASN A 38 -8.48 5.64 -9.87
N PRO A 39 -8.33 6.10 -11.13
CA PRO A 39 -7.82 5.27 -12.23
C PRO A 39 -6.47 4.61 -11.94
N ALA A 40 -5.58 5.31 -11.24
CA ALA A 40 -4.24 4.83 -10.84
C ALA A 40 -4.24 3.97 -9.56
N LYS A 41 -5.41 3.72 -8.95
CA LYS A 41 -5.56 2.85 -7.76
C LYS A 41 -4.55 3.19 -6.66
N ILE A 42 -4.66 4.39 -6.13
CA ILE A 42 -3.65 4.96 -5.23
C ILE A 42 -3.70 4.26 -3.88
N LEU A 43 -2.60 3.63 -3.48
CA LEU A 43 -2.36 3.19 -2.12
C LEU A 43 -1.60 4.28 -1.37
N THR A 44 -2.20 4.80 -0.30
CA THR A 44 -1.56 5.75 0.63
C THR A 44 -1.20 5.02 1.92
N ILE A 45 0.03 5.18 2.40
CA ILE A 45 0.52 4.58 3.64
C ILE A 45 1.16 5.65 4.53
N ASN A 46 0.75 5.69 5.79
CA ASN A 46 1.35 6.52 6.83
C ASN A 46 2.20 5.64 7.76
N THR A 47 3.47 6.03 7.94
CA THR A 47 4.46 5.30 8.77
C THR A 47 5.43 6.28 9.43
N GLU A 48 6.14 5.84 10.46
CA GLU A 48 7.20 6.62 11.10
C GLU A 48 8.59 6.04 10.85
N THR A 49 8.66 4.74 10.55
CA THR A 49 9.92 3.98 10.56
C THR A 49 10.28 3.39 9.20
N LEU A 50 9.30 3.18 8.32
CA LEU A 50 9.52 2.48 7.05
C LEU A 50 9.87 3.45 5.92
N GLY A 51 10.77 3.00 5.05
CA GLY A 51 11.08 3.65 3.78
C GLY A 51 10.17 3.23 2.63
N GLN A 52 10.26 3.94 1.51
CA GLN A 52 9.48 3.68 0.31
C GLN A 52 9.70 2.27 -0.28
N ASP A 53 10.94 1.81 -0.34
CA ASP A 53 11.28 0.47 -0.87
C ASP A 53 10.74 -0.66 0.02
N GLU A 54 10.77 -0.49 1.34
CA GLU A 54 10.19 -1.47 2.28
C GLU A 54 8.68 -1.56 2.09
N LEU A 55 8.00 -0.41 1.98
CA LEU A 55 6.56 -0.35 1.74
C LEU A 55 6.19 -1.01 0.41
N LYS A 56 6.96 -0.74 -0.65
CA LYS A 56 6.77 -1.38 -1.96
C LYS A 56 6.90 -2.90 -1.85
N ALA A 57 7.94 -3.40 -1.19
CA ALA A 57 8.17 -4.84 -1.02
C ALA A 57 7.03 -5.55 -0.28
N ILE A 58 6.41 -4.90 0.71
CA ILE A 58 5.25 -5.45 1.43
C ILE A 58 4.06 -5.63 0.48
N VAL A 59 3.79 -4.65 -0.38
CA VAL A 59 2.68 -4.71 -1.36
C VAL A 59 2.95 -5.76 -2.44
N GLU A 60 4.19 -5.87 -2.91
CA GLU A 60 4.62 -6.89 -3.87
C GLU A 60 4.52 -8.31 -3.28
N LYS A 61 4.85 -8.48 -2.00
CA LYS A 61 4.69 -9.75 -1.27
C LYS A 61 3.22 -10.19 -1.17
N ALA A 62 2.29 -9.24 -1.10
CA ALA A 62 0.85 -9.51 -1.17
C ALA A 62 0.37 -9.92 -2.59
N GLY A 63 1.25 -9.82 -3.60
CA GLY A 63 0.99 -10.17 -4.99
C GLY A 63 0.43 -9.02 -5.82
N PHE A 64 0.70 -7.77 -5.45
CA PHE A 64 0.25 -6.57 -6.15
C PHE A 64 1.44 -5.73 -6.61
N LYS A 65 1.27 -4.97 -7.69
CA LYS A 65 2.29 -4.00 -8.12
C LYS A 65 2.14 -2.73 -7.29
N ALA A 66 3.26 -2.13 -6.92
CA ALA A 66 3.33 -0.82 -6.29
C ALA A 66 4.45 0.00 -6.93
N GLU A 67 4.07 1.06 -7.63
CA GLU A 67 5.01 2.01 -8.21
C GLU A 67 4.95 3.31 -7.41
N ALA A 68 6.10 3.74 -6.89
CA ALA A 68 6.15 4.92 -6.06
C ALA A 68 5.84 6.19 -6.86
N LEU A 69 5.01 7.04 -6.28
CA LEU A 69 4.68 8.34 -6.85
C LEU A 69 5.57 9.40 -6.19
N ALA A 70 6.15 10.28 -7.02
CA ALA A 70 7.07 11.33 -6.60
C ALA A 70 6.38 12.48 -5.86
#